data_AF-A0A267HNU0-F1
#
_entry.id   AF-A0A267HNU0-F1
#
_cell.length_a   1.000
_cell.length_b   1.000
_cell.length_c   1.000
_cell.angle_alpha   90.00
_cell.angle_beta   90.00
_cell.angle_gamma   90.00
#
_symmetry.space_group_name_H-M   'P 1'
#
loop_
_entity.id
_entity.type
_entity.pdbx_description
1 polymer ?
#
loop_
_entity_poly.entity_id
_entity_poly.type
_entity_poly.pdbx_seq_one_letter_code
_entity_poly.pdbx_strand_id
1 'polypeptide(L)'
;MRDVINVELFKMWKRKIFIGIFLLSNFSLVYSLGIYFNWSFIDINGKLDLISFSTSMWALLMMLGIPLVLFTFLAAGTLGGEISDGQFTLEITRVRSIKSLALGKFISIVEVLVSFYILSMALSSLYYIVFVARSKNGLGISWDIEGYHSRLLLVSICGVLFLIMFISIAMVVSVNFGTFRAVLLSLSIYVLLKFISSIQSIRIWIPGYYTLIDDNDFSLLIVTYQLFIMGFIIGTLIYVTINFLEKKDY
;
A
#
# COMPACT_ATOMS: atom_id res chain seq x y z
N MET A 1 -15.25 -11.06 15.20
CA MET A 1 -14.47 -10.34 14.17
C MET A 1 -13.06 -10.06 14.65
N ARG A 2 -12.87 -9.47 15.84
CA ARG A 2 -11.55 -9.28 16.45
C ARG A 2 -10.74 -10.58 16.58
N ASP A 3 -11.38 -11.68 16.95
CA ASP A 3 -10.70 -12.99 17.04
C ASP A 3 -10.22 -13.49 15.68
N VAL A 4 -11.01 -13.28 14.62
CA VAL A 4 -10.61 -13.62 13.23
C VAL A 4 -9.37 -12.80 12.85
N ILE A 5 -9.39 -11.49 13.15
CA ILE A 5 -8.27 -10.60 12.85
C ILE A 5 -6.99 -11.06 13.56
N ASN A 6 -7.07 -11.35 14.86
CA ASN A 6 -5.94 -11.83 15.66
C ASN A 6 -5.37 -13.15 15.14
N VAL A 7 -6.24 -14.09 14.73
CA VAL A 7 -5.83 -15.37 14.16
C VAL A 7 -5.08 -15.15 12.85
N GLU A 8 -5.58 -14.29 11.96
CA GLU A 8 -4.92 -13.98 10.69
C GLU A 8 -3.57 -13.29 10.88
N LEU A 9 -3.49 -12.30 11.79
CA LEU A 9 -2.21 -11.67 12.13
C LEU A 9 -1.20 -12.68 12.69
N PHE A 10 -1.66 -13.62 13.54
CA PHE A 10 -0.81 -14.66 14.09
C PHE A 10 -0.31 -15.63 13.01
N LYS A 11 -1.16 -16.02 12.04
CA LYS A 11 -0.71 -16.80 10.87
C LYS A 11 0.37 -16.06 10.11
N MET A 12 0.18 -14.76 9.85
CA MET A 12 1.15 -13.95 9.12
C MET A 12 2.49 -13.81 9.86
N TRP A 13 2.43 -13.71 11.18
CA TRP A 13 3.60 -13.77 12.05
C TRP A 13 4.37 -15.09 11.92
N LYS A 14 3.67 -16.22 12.02
CA LYS A 14 4.28 -17.55 11.87
C LYS A 14 4.89 -17.76 10.48
N ARG A 15 4.28 -17.21 9.43
CA ARG A 15 4.80 -17.21 8.05
C ARG A 15 5.96 -16.23 7.83
N LYS A 16 6.44 -15.54 8.88
CA LYS A 16 7.57 -14.59 8.82
C LYS A 16 7.35 -13.39 7.89
N ILE A 17 6.09 -13.06 7.56
CA ILE A 17 5.77 -11.93 6.69
C ILE A 17 6.28 -10.60 7.28
N PHE A 18 6.18 -10.45 8.61
CA PHE A 18 6.68 -9.28 9.32
C PHE A 18 8.20 -9.08 9.19
N ILE A 19 8.98 -10.15 8.99
CA ILE A 19 10.42 -10.03 8.74
C ILE A 19 10.65 -9.40 7.35
N GLY A 20 9.90 -9.84 6.33
CA GLY A 20 9.96 -9.24 5.00
C GLY A 20 9.56 -7.76 5.01
N ILE A 21 8.47 -7.44 5.71
CA ILE A 21 8.02 -6.06 5.92
C ILE A 21 9.10 -5.22 6.60
N PHE A 22 9.70 -5.72 7.68
CA PHE A 22 10.77 -5.03 8.39
C PHE A 22 11.97 -4.78 7.47
N LEU A 23 12.43 -5.79 6.72
CA LEU A 23 13.55 -5.64 5.77
C LEU A 23 13.24 -4.61 4.68
N LEU A 24 12.02 -4.61 4.13
CA LEU A 24 11.60 -3.63 3.13
C LEU A 24 11.49 -2.23 3.70
N SER A 25 11.03 -2.06 4.95
CA SER A 25 11.00 -0.76 5.61
C SER A 25 12.40 -0.17 5.84
N ASN A 26 13.44 -1.01 5.90
CA ASN A 26 14.84 -0.58 6.00
C ASN A 26 15.42 -0.09 4.65
N PHE A 27 14.64 -0.08 3.56
CA PHE A 27 15.13 0.37 2.25
C PHE A 27 15.73 1.79 2.28
N SER A 28 15.16 2.69 3.07
CA SER A 28 15.65 4.06 3.24
C SER A 28 17.04 4.15 3.87
N LEU A 29 17.50 3.11 4.58
CA LEU A 29 18.87 3.03 5.10
C LEU A 29 19.89 3.10 3.97
N VAL A 30 19.69 2.31 2.90
CA VAL A 30 20.62 2.23 1.77
C VAL A 30 20.81 3.59 1.12
N TYR A 31 19.70 4.32 0.93
CA TYR A 31 19.74 5.65 0.35
C TYR A 31 20.40 6.65 1.30
N SER A 32 20.08 6.61 2.60
CA SER A 32 20.71 7.49 3.59
C SER A 32 22.23 7.29 3.72
N LEU A 33 22.70 6.04 3.66
CA LEU A 33 24.12 5.72 3.67
C LEU A 33 24.80 6.20 2.39
N GLY A 34 24.16 6.03 1.25
CA GLY A 34 24.72 6.50 -0.01
C GLY A 34 24.85 8.02 -0.09
N ILE A 35 23.93 8.78 0.52
CA ILE A 35 24.09 10.24 0.70
C ILE A 35 25.28 10.53 1.62
N TYR A 36 25.37 9.85 2.75
CA TYR A 36 26.43 10.06 3.73
C TYR A 36 27.83 9.77 3.15
N PHE A 37 27.96 8.71 2.36
CA PHE A 37 29.21 8.31 1.70
C PHE A 37 29.45 8.97 0.34
N ASN A 38 28.54 9.83 -0.14
CA ASN A 38 28.58 10.49 -1.45
C ASN A 38 28.76 9.51 -2.63
N TRP A 39 27.92 8.48 -2.70
CA TRP A 39 27.93 7.53 -3.81
C TRP A 39 27.59 8.22 -5.15
N SER A 40 28.37 7.94 -6.19
CA SER A 40 28.30 8.63 -7.49
C SER A 40 26.99 8.45 -8.26
N PHE A 41 26.17 7.47 -7.90
CA PHE A 41 24.87 7.21 -8.53
C PHE A 41 23.70 7.86 -7.79
N ILE A 42 23.93 8.50 -6.65
CA ILE A 42 22.89 9.23 -5.91
C ILE A 42 23.09 10.70 -6.19
N ASP A 43 22.34 11.20 -7.17
CA ASP A 43 22.28 12.63 -7.47
C ASP A 43 21.06 13.25 -6.79
N ILE A 44 21.30 14.27 -5.97
CA ILE A 44 20.24 15.00 -5.26
C ILE A 44 20.30 16.44 -5.74
N ASN A 45 19.37 16.77 -6.61
CA ASN A 45 19.15 18.13 -7.06
C ASN A 45 18.28 18.87 -6.04
N GLY A 46 18.93 19.42 -5.00
CA GLY A 46 18.29 20.24 -3.97
C GLY A 46 18.71 19.85 -2.56
N LYS A 47 18.06 20.48 -1.57
CA LYS A 47 18.20 20.08 -0.17
C LYS A 47 16.95 19.35 0.31
N LEU A 48 17.14 18.36 1.17
CA LEU A 48 16.08 17.52 1.70
C LEU A 48 15.82 17.87 3.16
N ASP A 49 14.54 18.05 3.49
CA ASP A 49 14.01 18.07 4.85
C ASP A 49 13.58 16.67 5.29
N LEU A 50 13.30 16.51 6.59
CA LEU A 50 12.87 15.24 7.19
C LEU A 50 11.60 14.69 6.52
N ILE A 51 10.58 15.53 6.35
CA ILE A 51 9.30 15.10 5.74
C ILE A 51 9.54 14.75 4.27
N SER A 52 10.22 15.62 3.53
CA SER A 52 10.52 15.42 2.12
C SER A 52 11.32 14.13 1.88
N PHE A 53 12.29 13.82 2.75
CA PHE A 53 13.05 12.58 2.68
C PHE A 53 12.15 11.37 2.92
N SER A 54 11.40 11.34 4.01
CA SER A 54 10.54 10.20 4.36
C SER A 54 9.46 9.94 3.30
N THR A 55 8.79 10.98 2.80
CA THR A 55 7.79 10.83 1.73
C THR A 55 8.41 10.43 0.40
N SER A 56 9.61 10.93 0.08
CA SER A 56 10.32 10.53 -1.15
C SER A 56 10.76 9.07 -1.09
N MET A 57 11.24 8.59 0.06
CA MET A 57 11.60 7.18 0.23
C MET A 57 10.37 6.27 0.11
N TRP A 58 9.23 6.68 0.66
CA TRP A 58 7.97 5.97 0.46
C TRP A 58 7.54 5.96 -1.02
N ALA A 59 7.60 7.11 -1.69
CA ALA A 59 7.27 7.23 -3.12
C ALA A 59 8.19 6.37 -4.00
N LEU A 60 9.49 6.32 -3.68
CA LEU A 60 10.46 5.48 -4.37
C LEU A 60 10.13 3.99 -4.17
N LEU A 61 9.80 3.58 -2.95
CA LEU A 61 9.39 2.20 -2.67
C LEU A 61 8.11 1.81 -3.44
N MET A 62 7.16 2.73 -3.54
CA MET A 62 5.95 2.58 -4.36
C MET A 62 6.28 2.50 -5.86
N MET A 63 7.22 3.30 -6.35
CA MET A 63 7.66 3.31 -7.75
C MET A 63 8.29 1.98 -8.17
N LEU A 64 9.02 1.31 -7.26
CA LEU A 64 9.57 -0.03 -7.52
C LEU A 64 8.49 -1.11 -7.65
N GLY A 65 7.24 -0.82 -7.28
CA GLY A 65 6.13 -1.78 -7.34
C GLY A 65 6.21 -2.92 -6.32
N ILE A 66 7.23 -2.95 -5.46
CA ILE A 66 7.44 -4.02 -4.47
C ILE A 66 6.27 -4.10 -3.48
N PRO A 67 5.79 -2.99 -2.87
CA PRO A 67 4.62 -3.04 -1.99
C PRO A 67 3.38 -3.55 -2.73
N LEU A 68 3.16 -3.12 -3.97
CA LEU A 68 2.02 -3.53 -4.77
C LEU A 68 2.01 -5.05 -4.98
N VAL A 69 3.12 -5.64 -5.43
CA VAL A 69 3.24 -7.09 -5.63
C VAL A 69 3.06 -7.84 -4.31
N LEU A 70 3.74 -7.40 -3.25
CA LEU A 70 3.71 -8.07 -1.96
C LEU A 70 2.31 -8.10 -1.35
N PHE A 71 1.64 -6.94 -1.28
CA PHE A 71 0.32 -6.87 -0.64
C PHE A 71 -0.79 -7.49 -1.49
N THR A 72 -0.71 -7.41 -2.82
CA THR A 72 -1.66 -8.13 -3.69
C THR A 72 -1.48 -9.64 -3.61
N PHE A 73 -0.24 -10.13 -3.50
CA PHE A 73 0.04 -11.55 -3.31
C PHE A 73 -0.45 -12.05 -1.95
N LEU A 74 -0.20 -11.30 -0.87
CA LEU A 74 -0.73 -11.61 0.46
C LEU A 74 -2.25 -11.65 0.45
N ALA A 75 -2.89 -10.65 -0.16
CA ALA A 75 -4.34 -10.58 -0.26
C ALA A 75 -4.94 -11.76 -1.03
N ALA A 76 -4.40 -12.05 -2.21
CA ALA A 76 -4.84 -13.18 -3.01
C ALA A 76 -4.59 -14.52 -2.29
N GLY A 77 -3.45 -14.68 -1.62
CA GLY A 77 -3.07 -15.88 -0.89
C GLY A 77 -3.94 -16.18 0.33
N THR A 78 -4.29 -15.16 1.11
CA THR A 78 -5.14 -15.34 2.31
C THR A 78 -6.58 -15.75 1.99
N LEU A 79 -7.07 -15.43 0.79
CA LEU A 79 -8.45 -15.68 0.42
C LEU A 79 -8.55 -16.74 -0.68
N GLY A 80 -8.09 -16.44 -1.90
CA GLY A 80 -8.08 -17.41 -3.00
C GLY A 80 -7.20 -18.63 -2.75
N GLY A 81 -6.06 -18.46 -2.07
CA GLY A 81 -5.16 -19.58 -1.73
C GLY A 81 -5.76 -20.52 -0.70
N GLU A 82 -6.34 -19.97 0.38
CA GLU A 82 -7.00 -20.81 1.39
C GLU A 82 -8.27 -21.49 0.86
N ILE A 83 -8.92 -20.91 -0.15
CA ILE A 83 -10.03 -21.56 -0.89
C ILE A 83 -9.50 -22.74 -1.71
N SER A 84 -8.40 -22.58 -2.46
CA SER A 84 -7.83 -23.69 -3.26
C SER A 84 -7.32 -24.83 -2.39
N ASP A 85 -6.84 -24.51 -1.19
CA ASP A 85 -6.27 -25.48 -0.25
C ASP A 85 -7.35 -26.14 0.65
N GLY A 86 -8.63 -25.77 0.49
CA GLY A 86 -9.75 -26.28 1.30
C GLY A 86 -9.77 -25.79 2.76
N GLN A 87 -8.79 -24.99 3.17
CA GLN A 87 -8.69 -24.43 4.52
C GLN A 87 -9.87 -23.46 4.80
N PHE A 88 -10.35 -22.75 3.79
CA PHE A 88 -11.46 -21.81 3.92
C PHE A 88 -12.75 -22.49 4.40
N THR A 89 -13.09 -23.67 3.87
CA THR A 89 -14.27 -24.44 4.28
C THR A 89 -14.21 -24.81 5.76
N LEU A 90 -13.03 -25.22 6.25
CA LEU A 90 -12.82 -25.54 7.67
C LEU A 90 -13.01 -24.31 8.57
N GLU A 91 -12.61 -23.12 8.11
CA GLU A 91 -12.76 -21.88 8.87
C GLU A 91 -14.22 -21.40 8.95
N ILE A 92 -15.00 -21.57 7.88
CA ILE A 92 -16.44 -21.25 7.91
C ILE A 92 -17.15 -22.04 9.01
N THR A 93 -16.83 -23.33 9.21
CA THR A 93 -17.50 -24.14 10.25
C THR A 93 -17.29 -23.62 11.67
N ARG A 94 -16.22 -22.85 11.91
CA ARG A 94 -15.87 -22.27 13.22
C ARG A 94 -16.35 -20.83 13.38
N VAL A 95 -16.65 -20.15 12.26
CA VAL A 95 -16.98 -18.72 12.25
C VAL A 95 -18.45 -18.51 11.91
N ARG A 96 -19.12 -17.66 12.67
CA ARG A 96 -20.57 -17.43 12.58
C ARG A 96 -21.07 -16.97 11.20
N SER A 97 -20.23 -16.33 10.37
CA SER A 97 -20.64 -15.87 9.03
C SER A 97 -19.47 -15.68 8.05
N ILE A 98 -19.72 -15.99 6.77
CA ILE A 98 -18.79 -15.77 5.65
C ILE A 98 -18.40 -14.28 5.54
N LYS A 99 -19.37 -13.38 5.68
CA LYS A 99 -19.13 -11.93 5.69
C LYS A 99 -18.12 -11.51 6.76
N SER A 100 -18.26 -12.02 7.98
CA SER A 100 -17.33 -11.69 9.07
C SER A 100 -15.92 -12.26 8.86
N LEU A 101 -15.82 -13.40 8.17
CA LEU A 101 -14.55 -14.02 7.81
C LEU A 101 -13.83 -13.22 6.72
N ALA A 102 -14.53 -12.88 5.64
CA ALA A 102 -13.98 -12.09 4.53
C ALA A 102 -13.54 -10.70 4.99
N LEU A 103 -14.37 -9.99 5.77
CA LEU A 103 -14.02 -8.70 6.35
C LEU A 103 -12.85 -8.81 7.34
N GLY A 104 -12.82 -9.85 8.16
CA GLY A 104 -11.71 -10.10 9.09
C GLY A 104 -10.37 -10.22 8.36
N LYS A 105 -10.31 -11.04 7.31
CA LYS A 105 -9.10 -11.22 6.49
C LYS A 105 -8.68 -9.92 5.80
N PHE A 106 -9.64 -9.19 5.23
CA PHE A 106 -9.36 -7.88 4.61
C PHE A 106 -8.77 -6.90 5.63
N ILE A 107 -9.40 -6.74 6.80
CA ILE A 107 -8.95 -5.82 7.85
C ILE A 107 -7.55 -6.22 8.34
N SER A 108 -7.24 -7.50 8.52
CA SER A 108 -5.91 -7.96 8.91
C SER A 108 -4.82 -7.54 7.92
N ILE A 109 -5.07 -7.65 6.61
CA ILE A 109 -4.10 -7.20 5.60
C ILE A 109 -3.95 -5.68 5.64
N VAL A 110 -5.05 -4.94 5.80
CA VAL A 110 -5.02 -3.48 5.92
C VAL A 110 -4.22 -3.05 7.16
N GLU A 111 -4.39 -3.72 8.29
CA GLU A 111 -3.59 -3.45 9.51
C GLU A 111 -2.10 -3.70 9.29
N VAL A 112 -1.75 -4.77 8.59
CA VAL A 112 -0.35 -5.06 8.23
C VAL A 112 0.21 -3.99 7.26
N LEU A 113 -0.58 -3.53 6.29
CA LEU A 113 -0.19 -2.45 5.38
C LEU A 113 0.02 -1.13 6.12
N VAL A 114 -0.90 -0.77 7.02
CA VAL A 114 -0.77 0.46 7.82
C VAL A 114 0.45 0.39 8.72
N SER A 115 0.70 -0.78 9.33
CA SER A 115 1.91 -1.01 10.14
C SER A 115 3.19 -0.87 9.32
N PHE A 116 3.21 -1.39 8.09
CA PHE A 116 4.33 -1.24 7.16
C PHE A 116 4.60 0.23 6.81
N TYR A 117 3.55 0.99 6.50
CA TYR A 117 3.65 2.41 6.20
C TYR A 117 4.21 3.21 7.38
N ILE A 118 3.66 3.01 8.58
CA ILE A 118 4.12 3.69 9.81
C ILE A 118 5.58 3.34 10.10
N LEU A 119 5.94 2.07 10.00
CA LEU A 119 7.32 1.62 10.22
C LEU A 119 8.28 2.21 9.19
N SER A 120 7.88 2.26 7.91
CA SER A 120 8.68 2.86 6.84
C SER A 120 8.91 4.35 7.06
N MET A 121 7.87 5.10 7.45
CA MET A 121 8.00 6.52 7.78
C MET A 121 8.87 6.76 9.01
N ALA A 122 8.72 5.94 10.06
CA ALA A 122 9.52 6.05 11.28
C ALA A 122 11.01 5.77 11.02
N LEU A 123 11.34 4.67 10.33
CA LEU A 123 12.73 4.33 10.01
C LEU A 123 13.36 5.36 9.07
N SER A 124 12.63 5.81 8.04
CA SER A 124 13.15 6.84 7.12
C SER A 124 13.46 8.15 7.84
N SER A 125 12.62 8.55 8.80
CA SER A 125 12.85 9.74 9.61
C SER A 125 14.05 9.57 10.54
N LEU A 126 14.23 8.38 11.15
CA LEU A 126 15.40 8.06 11.96
C LEU A 126 16.69 8.12 11.15
N TYR A 127 16.72 7.53 9.96
CA TYR A 127 17.91 7.54 9.10
C TYR A 127 18.24 8.92 8.56
N TYR A 128 17.21 9.74 8.28
CA TYR A 128 17.43 11.15 7.96
C TYR A 128 18.17 11.86 9.08
N ILE A 129 17.71 11.73 10.33
CA ILE A 129 18.32 12.40 11.50
C ILE A 129 19.77 11.95 11.70
N VAL A 130 20.05 10.65 11.56
CA VAL A 130 21.38 10.09 11.84
C VAL A 130 22.39 10.40 10.72
N PHE A 131 22.00 10.24 9.45
CA PHE A 131 22.94 10.24 8.32
C PHE A 131 22.82 11.45 7.40
N VAL A 132 21.61 11.98 7.19
CA VAL A 132 21.34 12.98 6.15
C VAL A 132 21.31 14.40 6.70
N ALA A 133 20.78 14.60 7.91
CA ALA A 133 20.55 15.93 8.49
C ALA A 133 21.84 16.77 8.66
N ARG A 134 23.00 16.12 8.78
CA ARG A 134 24.33 16.77 8.88
C ARG A 134 25.13 16.74 7.58
N SER A 135 24.58 16.17 6.52
CA SER A 135 25.21 16.13 5.19
C SER A 135 25.03 17.46 4.46
N LYS A 136 25.80 17.68 3.38
CA LYS A 136 25.69 18.88 2.53
C LYS A 136 24.28 19.08 1.94
N ASN A 137 23.51 17.99 1.83
CA ASN A 137 22.20 17.97 1.18
C ASN A 137 21.05 17.99 2.19
N GLY A 138 21.33 18.00 3.50
CA GLY A 138 20.31 18.13 4.55
C GLY A 138 20.01 19.59 4.90
N LEU A 139 18.75 19.90 5.17
CA LEU A 139 18.31 21.20 5.71
C LEU A 139 18.38 21.28 7.24
N GLY A 140 18.85 20.22 7.90
CA GLY A 140 18.86 20.09 9.35
C GLY A 140 17.57 19.45 9.89
N ILE A 141 17.29 19.63 11.18
CA ILE A 141 16.09 19.09 11.84
C ILE A 141 15.01 20.19 11.84
N SER A 142 14.50 20.50 10.66
CA SER A 142 13.33 21.37 10.46
C SER A 142 12.08 20.50 10.37
N TRP A 143 11.12 20.76 11.26
CA TRP A 143 9.75 20.23 11.17
C TRP A 143 8.84 21.38 10.77
N ASP A 144 8.74 21.63 9.47
CA ASP A 144 7.74 22.53 8.93
C ASP A 144 6.69 21.70 8.17
N ILE A 145 5.42 21.84 8.56
CA ILE A 145 4.30 21.08 7.99
C ILE A 145 3.54 21.97 6.99
N GLU A 146 3.88 23.24 6.85
CA GLU A 146 3.12 24.17 6.04
C GLU A 146 3.27 23.95 4.52
N GLY A 147 2.20 24.24 3.79
CA GLY A 147 2.18 24.28 2.33
C GLY A 147 2.63 22.98 1.67
N TYR A 148 3.87 22.96 1.19
CA TYR A 148 4.44 21.89 0.38
C TYR A 148 4.55 20.54 1.12
N HIS A 149 4.97 20.55 2.40
CA HIS A 149 5.15 19.32 3.16
C HIS A 149 3.83 18.62 3.48
N SER A 150 2.75 19.38 3.73
CA SER A 150 1.40 18.82 3.87
C SER A 150 0.91 18.10 2.61
N ARG A 151 1.25 18.62 1.43
CA ARG A 151 0.91 18.01 0.13
C ARG A 151 1.63 16.69 -0.08
N LEU A 152 2.92 16.62 0.26
CA LEU A 152 3.71 15.39 0.18
C LEU A 152 3.15 14.29 1.10
N LEU A 153 2.75 14.65 2.33
CA LEU A 153 2.11 13.72 3.26
C LEU A 153 0.73 13.25 2.75
N LEU A 154 -0.03 14.14 2.11
CA LEU A 154 -1.31 13.75 1.52
C LEU A 154 -1.11 12.73 0.39
N VAL A 155 -0.14 12.96 -0.49
CA VAL A 155 0.21 12.02 -1.57
C VAL A 155 0.62 10.67 -1.00
N SER A 156 1.44 10.63 0.06
CA SER A 156 1.87 9.37 0.67
C SER A 156 0.69 8.59 1.26
N ILE A 157 -0.25 9.26 1.92
CA ILE A 157 -1.49 8.67 2.45
C ILE A 157 -2.40 8.16 1.32
N CYS A 158 -2.55 8.93 0.24
CA CYS A 158 -3.26 8.48 -0.95
C CYS A 158 -2.60 7.24 -1.56
N GLY A 159 -1.27 7.11 -1.49
CA GLY A 159 -0.51 5.91 -1.83
C GLY A 159 -0.95 4.67 -1.06
N VAL A 160 -1.19 4.80 0.25
CA VAL A 160 -1.69 3.71 1.09
C VAL A 160 -3.11 3.32 0.68
N LEU A 161 -4.01 4.30 0.49
CA LEU A 161 -5.37 4.04 0.02
C LEU A 161 -5.40 3.35 -1.35
N PHE A 162 -4.48 3.72 -2.23
CA PHE A 162 -4.32 3.11 -3.54
C PHE A 162 -3.90 1.63 -3.43
N LEU A 163 -2.98 1.29 -2.53
CA LEU A 163 -2.66 -0.10 -2.23
C LEU A 163 -3.85 -0.88 -1.66
N ILE A 164 -4.67 -0.26 -0.80
CA ILE A 164 -5.90 -0.90 -0.27
C ILE A 164 -6.85 -1.25 -1.42
N MET A 165 -7.01 -0.37 -2.41
CA MET A 165 -7.81 -0.68 -3.59
C MET A 165 -7.26 -1.90 -4.35
N PHE A 166 -5.95 -1.99 -4.56
CA PHE A 166 -5.36 -3.17 -5.22
C PHE A 166 -5.47 -4.45 -4.40
N ILE A 167 -5.39 -4.36 -3.07
CA ILE A 167 -5.69 -5.48 -2.17
C ILE A 167 -7.12 -5.97 -2.41
N SER A 168 -8.11 -5.07 -2.46
CA SER A 168 -9.50 -5.44 -2.74
C SER A 168 -9.68 -6.08 -4.12
N ILE A 169 -9.04 -5.53 -5.16
CA ILE A 169 -9.06 -6.12 -6.51
C ILE A 169 -8.49 -7.54 -6.49
N ALA A 170 -7.32 -7.72 -5.87
CA ALA A 170 -6.66 -9.02 -5.77
C ALA A 170 -7.53 -10.04 -5.03
N MET A 171 -8.20 -9.64 -3.93
CA MET A 171 -9.13 -10.51 -3.22
C MET A 171 -10.29 -10.97 -4.11
N VAL A 172 -10.99 -10.04 -4.78
CA VAL A 172 -12.12 -10.37 -5.68
C VAL A 172 -11.71 -11.40 -6.73
N VAL A 173 -10.60 -11.14 -7.44
CA VAL A 173 -10.15 -12.00 -8.54
C VAL A 173 -9.68 -13.36 -8.00
N SER A 174 -9.04 -13.37 -6.83
CA SER A 174 -8.50 -14.60 -6.24
C SER A 174 -9.56 -15.62 -5.88
N VAL A 175 -10.79 -15.20 -5.56
CA VAL A 175 -11.90 -16.10 -5.24
C VAL A 175 -12.12 -17.10 -6.37
N ASN A 176 -12.04 -16.66 -7.63
CA ASN A 176 -12.41 -17.48 -8.80
C ASN A 176 -11.23 -17.95 -9.63
N PHE A 177 -10.18 -17.13 -9.76
CA PHE A 177 -9.08 -17.39 -10.71
C PHE A 177 -7.78 -17.87 -10.04
N GLY A 178 -7.78 -18.02 -8.71
CA GLY A 178 -6.60 -18.43 -7.94
C GLY A 178 -5.61 -17.29 -7.70
N THR A 179 -4.59 -17.58 -6.89
CA THR A 179 -3.67 -16.57 -6.33
C THR A 179 -2.79 -15.90 -7.39
N PHE A 180 -2.11 -16.69 -8.21
CA PHE A 180 -1.16 -16.19 -9.20
C PHE A 180 -1.83 -15.32 -10.27
N ARG A 181 -2.98 -15.76 -10.79
CA ARG A 181 -3.74 -14.99 -11.80
C ARG A 181 -4.29 -13.69 -11.23
N ALA A 182 -4.68 -13.66 -9.97
CA ALA A 182 -5.14 -12.45 -9.30
C ALA A 182 -4.04 -11.37 -9.21
N VAL A 183 -2.81 -11.77 -8.89
CA VAL A 183 -1.66 -10.85 -8.83
C VAL A 183 -1.29 -10.35 -10.22
N LEU A 184 -1.24 -11.21 -11.24
CA LEU A 184 -0.95 -10.75 -12.61
C LEU A 184 -2.00 -9.78 -13.13
N LEU A 185 -3.28 -10.02 -12.82
CA LEU A 185 -4.38 -9.16 -13.23
C LEU A 185 -4.34 -7.82 -12.50
N SER A 186 -4.07 -7.81 -11.18
CA SER A 186 -3.93 -6.57 -10.41
C SER A 186 -2.77 -5.71 -10.93
N LEU A 187 -1.63 -6.32 -11.26
CA LEU A 187 -0.49 -5.62 -11.87
C LEU A 187 -0.83 -5.09 -13.27
N SER A 188 -1.54 -5.86 -14.08
CA SER A 188 -2.00 -5.43 -15.40
C SER A 188 -2.91 -4.21 -15.31
N ILE A 189 -3.85 -4.21 -14.35
CA ILE A 189 -4.72 -3.05 -14.07
C ILE A 189 -3.90 -1.84 -13.65
N TYR A 190 -2.89 -2.00 -12.78
CA TYR A 190 -2.01 -0.90 -12.38
C TYR A 190 -1.31 -0.26 -13.58
N VAL A 191 -0.74 -1.09 -14.47
CA VAL A 191 -0.08 -0.61 -15.69
C VAL A 191 -1.07 0.11 -16.61
N LEU A 192 -2.27 -0.44 -16.81
CA LEU A 192 -3.32 0.21 -17.60
C LEU A 192 -3.73 1.56 -17.03
N LEU A 193 -3.94 1.65 -15.71
CA LEU A 193 -4.27 2.91 -15.04
C LEU A 193 -3.17 3.95 -15.22
N LYS A 194 -1.89 3.55 -15.18
CA LYS A 194 -0.75 4.43 -15.44
C LYS A 194 -0.69 4.94 -16.89
N PHE A 195 -1.10 4.13 -17.86
CA PHE A 195 -1.23 4.59 -19.24
C PHE A 195 -2.39 5.56 -19.42
N ILE A 196 -3.55 5.25 -18.83
CA ILE A 196 -4.73 6.12 -18.91
C ILE A 196 -4.48 7.45 -18.18
N SER A 197 -3.70 7.45 -17.09
CA SER A 197 -3.35 8.67 -16.34
C SER A 197 -2.48 9.64 -17.13
N SER A 198 -1.83 9.17 -18.21
CA SER A 198 -1.07 10.04 -19.11
C SER A 198 -1.97 10.92 -19.99
N ILE A 199 -3.28 10.63 -20.08
CA ILE A 199 -4.25 11.40 -20.87
C ILE A 199 -4.78 12.57 -20.04
N GLN A 200 -4.43 13.81 -20.45
CA GLN A 200 -4.72 15.04 -19.69
C GLN A 200 -6.20 15.24 -19.34
N SER A 201 -7.15 14.87 -20.21
CA SER A 201 -8.58 15.09 -19.99
C SER A 201 -9.20 14.13 -18.96
N ILE A 202 -8.67 12.91 -18.83
CA ILE A 202 -9.26 11.84 -18.01
C ILE A 202 -8.58 11.76 -16.64
N ARG A 203 -7.38 12.33 -16.50
CA ARG A 203 -6.50 12.19 -15.33
C ARG A 203 -7.19 12.36 -13.97
N ILE A 204 -8.06 13.37 -13.84
CA ILE A 204 -8.73 13.73 -12.57
C ILE A 204 -9.77 12.68 -12.14
N TRP A 205 -10.29 11.89 -13.08
CA TRP A 205 -11.35 10.90 -12.84
C TRP A 205 -10.81 9.51 -12.45
N ILE A 206 -9.50 9.30 -12.58
CA ILE A 206 -8.89 8.00 -12.37
C ILE A 206 -8.66 7.79 -10.86
N PRO A 207 -9.02 6.63 -10.31
CA PRO A 207 -8.66 6.29 -8.94
C PRO A 207 -7.13 6.23 -8.81
N GLY A 208 -6.58 6.96 -7.83
CA GLY A 208 -5.14 7.05 -7.64
C GLY A 208 -4.46 8.19 -8.39
N TYR A 209 -5.20 9.22 -8.79
CA TYR A 209 -4.67 10.46 -9.40
C TYR A 209 -3.36 10.94 -8.74
N TYR A 210 -3.38 11.13 -7.42
CA TYR A 210 -2.22 11.61 -6.65
C TYR A 210 -1.00 10.69 -6.63
N THR A 211 -1.17 9.42 -7.00
CA THR A 211 -0.11 8.40 -6.97
C THR A 211 0.45 8.07 -8.34
N LEU A 212 -0.32 8.34 -9.39
CA LEU A 212 0.00 7.99 -10.78
C LEU A 212 0.58 9.18 -11.55
N ILE A 213 0.42 10.41 -11.03
CA ILE A 213 0.81 11.66 -11.68
C ILE A 213 1.64 12.47 -10.69
N ASP A 214 2.73 13.06 -11.18
CA ASP A 214 3.64 13.87 -10.35
C ASP A 214 3.19 15.34 -10.26
N ASP A 215 2.51 15.86 -11.28
CA ASP A 215 1.99 17.23 -11.35
C ASP A 215 0.51 17.30 -10.94
N ASN A 216 0.29 17.30 -9.63
CA ASN A 216 -1.04 17.18 -9.03
C ASN A 216 -1.63 18.54 -8.59
N ASP A 217 -2.89 18.75 -8.95
CA ASP A 217 -3.67 19.91 -8.50
C ASP A 217 -4.27 19.65 -7.11
N PHE A 218 -3.73 20.32 -6.09
CA PHE A 218 -4.17 20.18 -4.69
C PHE A 218 -5.38 21.05 -4.33
N SER A 219 -6.43 21.01 -5.14
CA SER A 219 -7.72 21.63 -4.79
C SER A 219 -8.48 20.76 -3.81
N LEU A 220 -9.08 21.37 -2.77
CA LEU A 220 -9.87 20.66 -1.75
C LEU A 220 -11.03 19.85 -2.38
N LEU A 221 -11.62 20.35 -3.46
CA LEU A 221 -12.64 19.64 -4.23
C LEU A 221 -12.11 18.36 -4.88
N ILE A 222 -10.89 18.39 -5.43
CA ILE A 222 -10.28 17.23 -6.08
C ILE A 222 -9.86 16.20 -5.04
N VAL A 223 -9.31 16.63 -3.90
CA VAL A 223 -8.98 15.74 -2.78
C VAL A 223 -10.22 14.99 -2.28
N THR A 224 -11.30 15.71 -1.98
CA THR A 224 -12.53 15.11 -1.46
C THR A 224 -13.18 14.16 -2.48
N TYR A 225 -13.20 14.55 -3.75
CA TYR A 225 -13.65 13.68 -4.84
C TYR A 225 -12.84 12.39 -4.94
N GLN A 226 -11.51 12.49 -4.90
CA GLN A 226 -10.60 11.34 -4.98
C GLN A 226 -10.73 10.39 -3.78
N LEU A 227 -10.90 10.92 -2.57
CA LEU A 227 -11.16 10.09 -1.39
C LEU A 227 -12.51 9.37 -1.49
N PHE A 228 -13.54 10.06 -1.99
CA PHE A 228 -14.86 9.47 -2.19
C PHE A 228 -14.86 8.36 -3.23
N ILE A 229 -14.26 8.58 -4.41
CA ILE A 229 -14.24 7.57 -5.48
C ILE A 229 -13.43 6.33 -5.06
N MET A 230 -12.30 6.53 -4.38
CA MET A 230 -11.50 5.43 -3.83
C MET A 230 -12.27 4.63 -2.79
N GLY A 231 -12.92 5.30 -1.83
CA GLY A 231 -13.74 4.65 -0.82
C GLY A 231 -14.91 3.87 -1.42
N PHE A 232 -15.58 4.45 -2.44
CA PHE A 232 -16.66 3.80 -3.16
C PHE A 232 -16.20 2.54 -3.91
N ILE A 233 -15.07 2.62 -4.64
CA ILE A 233 -14.49 1.46 -5.34
C ILE A 233 -14.10 0.35 -4.34
N ILE A 234 -13.46 0.69 -3.23
CA ILE A 234 -13.09 -0.29 -2.20
C ILE A 234 -14.35 -0.96 -1.62
N GLY A 235 -15.37 -0.18 -1.26
CA GLY A 235 -16.62 -0.70 -0.70
C GLY A 235 -17.35 -1.64 -1.68
N THR A 236 -17.44 -1.26 -2.96
CA THR A 236 -18.06 -2.10 -3.99
C THR A 236 -17.29 -3.39 -4.24
N LEU A 237 -15.95 -3.35 -4.28
CA LEU A 237 -15.13 -4.56 -4.44
C LEU A 237 -15.27 -5.53 -3.26
N ILE A 238 -15.34 -5.02 -2.03
CA ILE A 238 -15.57 -5.86 -0.84
C ILE A 238 -16.96 -6.50 -0.90
N TYR A 239 -17.98 -5.72 -1.28
CA TYR A 239 -19.33 -6.25 -1.45
C TYR A 239 -19.39 -7.36 -2.51
N VAL A 240 -18.75 -7.15 -3.66
CA VAL A 240 -18.63 -8.18 -4.72
C VAL A 240 -17.90 -9.42 -4.23
N THR A 241 -16.82 -9.25 -3.44
CA THR A 241 -16.08 -10.38 -2.84
C THR A 241 -17.00 -11.23 -1.97
N ILE A 242 -17.77 -10.59 -1.08
CA ILE A 242 -18.69 -11.30 -0.18
C ILE A 242 -19.76 -12.05 -0.98
N ASN A 243 -20.36 -11.40 -1.97
CA ASN A 243 -21.38 -12.03 -2.82
C ASN A 243 -20.84 -13.23 -3.61
N PHE A 244 -19.58 -13.19 -4.06
CA PHE A 244 -18.97 -14.34 -4.73
C PHE A 244 -18.66 -15.49 -3.77
N LEU A 245 -18.29 -15.19 -2.53
CA LEU A 245 -18.11 -16.21 -1.51
C LEU A 245 -19.45 -16.85 -1.11
N GLU A 246 -20.51 -16.07 -0.93
CA GLU A 246 -21.83 -16.61 -0.56
C GLU A 246 -22.46 -17.47 -1.66
N LYS A 247 -22.14 -17.22 -2.93
CA LYS A 247 -22.61 -18.03 -4.06
C LYS A 247 -21.83 -19.33 -4.27
N LYS A 248 -20.69 -19.50 -3.60
CA LYS A 248 -19.93 -20.75 -3.66
C LYS A 248 -20.46 -21.70 -2.61
N ASP A 249 -21.02 -22.82 -3.05
CA ASP A 249 -21.31 -23.95 -2.18
C ASP A 249 -19.96 -24.54 -1.72
N TYR A 250 -19.69 -24.42 -0.41
CA TYR A 250 -18.47 -24.89 0.24
C TYR A 250 -18.70 -26.21 0.98
#